data_AF-A0A950TL96-F1
#
_entry.id   AF-A0A950TL96-F1
#
_cell.length_a   1.000
_cell.length_b   1.000
_cell.length_c   1.000
_cell.angle_alpha   90.00
_cell.angle_beta   90.00
_cell.angle_gamma   90.00
#
_symmetry.space_group_name_H-M   'P 1'
#
loop_
_entity.id
_entity.type
_entity.pdbx_description
1 polymer ?
#
loop_
_entity_poly.entity_id
_entity_poly.type
_entity_poly.pdbx_seq_one_letter_code
_entity_poly.pdbx_strand_id
1 'polypeptide(L)'
;MESWRTELDTTEEAFKWIGANTPNGTIVIAPPWRQDYWWQTRRAQVVSWNFPTYQDLGEWHRRVEMLAGDTPRTKEGDTRTEFYYSLPKPRIDAIASETNAQYLVSDSPYLYPIAFQIGDTRVYKLH
;
A
#
# COMPACT_ATOMS: atom_id res chain seq x y z
N MET A 1 14.09 3.25 35.04
CA MET A 1 12.75 2.84 34.59
C MET A 1 12.58 3.39 33.19
N GLU A 2 13.02 2.64 32.18
CA GLU A 2 12.77 2.98 30.77
C GLU A 2 11.29 2.77 30.47
N SER A 3 10.63 3.81 29.98
CA SER A 3 9.25 3.70 29.50
C SER A 3 9.27 2.92 28.19
N TRP A 4 8.73 1.72 28.18
CA TRP A 4 8.40 0.98 26.96
C TRP A 4 7.25 1.69 26.25
N ARG A 5 7.53 2.86 25.67
CA ARG A 5 6.63 3.50 24.71
C ARG A 5 6.89 2.81 23.38
N THR A 6 6.02 1.86 23.02
CA THR A 6 5.94 1.41 21.63
C THR A 6 5.70 2.65 20.78
N GLU A 7 6.61 2.95 19.85
CA GLU A 7 6.37 4.00 18.88
C GLU A 7 5.05 3.72 18.15
N LEU A 8 4.25 4.76 17.93
CA LEU A 8 2.96 4.62 17.27
C LEU A 8 3.17 4.17 15.82
N ASP A 9 2.67 3.00 15.45
CA ASP A 9 2.65 2.56 14.05
C ASP A 9 1.55 3.33 13.29
N THR A 10 1.95 4.42 12.65
CA THR A 10 1.06 5.30 11.88
C THR A 10 0.42 4.59 10.68
N THR A 11 1.06 3.55 10.15
CA THR A 11 0.51 2.75 9.04
C THR A 11 -0.56 1.79 9.53
N GLU A 12 -0.40 1.18 10.70
CA GLU A 12 -1.46 0.37 11.32
C GLU A 12 -2.72 1.22 11.58
N GLU A 13 -2.56 2.44 12.10
CA GLU A 13 -3.67 3.36 12.32
C GLU A 13 -4.34 3.80 11.01
N ALA A 14 -3.56 4.02 9.95
CA ALA A 14 -4.12 4.27 8.62
C ALA A 14 -4.94 3.08 8.09
N PHE A 15 -4.49 1.85 8.34
CA PHE A 15 -5.24 0.64 7.98
C PHE A 15 -6.54 0.49 8.79
N LYS A 16 -6.51 0.74 10.10
CA LYS A 16 -7.72 0.77 10.93
C LYS A 16 -8.72 1.79 10.40
N TRP A 17 -8.24 2.99 10.04
CA TRP A 17 -9.08 4.01 9.44
C TRP A 17 -9.73 3.52 8.14
N ILE A 18 -8.98 2.89 7.22
CA ILE A 18 -9.53 2.32 5.99
C ILE A 18 -10.62 1.29 6.29
N GLY A 19 -10.36 0.35 7.21
CA GLY A 19 -11.31 -0.71 7.56
C GLY A 19 -12.64 -0.17 8.13
N ALA A 20 -12.58 0.95 8.86
CA ALA A 20 -13.74 1.58 9.45
C ALA A 20 -14.49 2.55 8.50
N ASN A 21 -13.81 3.17 7.53
CA ASN A 21 -14.35 4.32 6.78
C ASN A 21 -14.57 4.06 5.27
N THR A 22 -14.32 2.85 4.77
CA THR A 22 -14.49 2.51 3.35
C THR A 22 -15.48 1.36 3.15
N PRO A 23 -16.18 1.25 2.00
CA PRO A 23 -17.01 0.08 1.69
C PRO A 23 -16.20 -1.22 1.54
N ASN A 24 -16.82 -2.38 1.78
CA ASN A 24 -16.14 -3.68 1.69
C ASN A 24 -15.52 -3.99 0.30
N GLY A 25 -16.09 -3.45 -0.77
CA GLY A 25 -15.59 -3.62 -2.14
C GLY A 25 -14.39 -2.73 -2.49
N THR A 26 -13.83 -1.99 -1.52
CA THR A 26 -12.72 -1.08 -1.77
C THR A 26 -11.42 -1.82 -2.07
N ILE A 27 -10.71 -1.36 -3.10
CA ILE A 27 -9.37 -1.80 -3.50
C ILE A 27 -8.38 -0.69 -3.15
N VAL A 28 -7.28 -1.05 -2.48
CA VAL A 28 -6.28 -0.09 -1.97
C VAL A 28 -4.90 -0.40 -2.51
N ILE A 29 -4.19 0.64 -2.94
CA ILE A 29 -2.75 0.65 -3.12
C ILE A 29 -2.12 0.85 -1.73
N ALA A 30 -1.90 -0.23 -0.98
CA ALA A 30 -1.26 -0.20 0.34
C ALA A 30 0.15 -0.78 0.29
N PRO A 31 1.03 -0.46 1.26
CA PRO A 31 2.38 -1.02 1.36
C PRO A 31 2.37 -2.56 1.24
N PRO A 32 2.90 -3.12 0.13
CA PRO A 32 2.70 -4.53 -0.20
C PRO A 32 3.47 -5.52 0.70
N TRP A 33 4.44 -5.04 1.48
CA TRP A 33 5.17 -5.84 2.47
C TRP A 33 4.43 -5.96 3.82
N ARG A 34 3.39 -5.16 4.07
CA ARG A 34 2.67 -5.15 5.35
C ARG A 34 1.73 -6.35 5.47
N GLN A 35 2.04 -7.28 6.36
CA GLN A 35 1.28 -8.53 6.56
C GLN A 35 -0.01 -8.34 7.36
N ASP A 36 -0.10 -7.26 8.13
CA ASP A 36 -1.24 -6.90 8.96
C ASP A 36 -2.39 -6.23 8.18
N TYR A 37 -2.13 -5.78 6.94
CA TYR A 37 -3.11 -5.07 6.11
C TYR A 37 -4.46 -5.78 6.03
N TRP A 38 -4.47 -7.08 5.74
CA TRP A 38 -5.72 -7.83 5.57
C TRP A 38 -6.51 -7.91 6.88
N TRP A 39 -5.83 -8.14 8.00
CA TRP A 39 -6.45 -8.25 9.32
C TRP A 39 -7.07 -6.93 9.79
N GLN A 40 -6.41 -5.82 9.49
CA GLN A 40 -6.84 -4.48 9.90
C GLN A 40 -7.95 -3.94 9.00
N THR A 41 -7.85 -4.13 7.68
CA THR A 41 -8.74 -3.46 6.72
C THR A 41 -9.94 -4.30 6.31
N ARG A 42 -9.77 -5.62 6.14
CA ARG A 42 -10.71 -6.48 5.40
C ARG A 42 -11.08 -5.88 4.04
N ARG A 43 -10.13 -5.24 3.36
CA ARG A 43 -10.26 -4.68 2.01
C ARG A 43 -9.31 -5.38 1.05
N ALA A 44 -9.61 -5.30 -0.24
CA ALA A 44 -8.70 -5.83 -1.24
C ALA A 44 -7.47 -4.93 -1.38
N GLN A 45 -6.29 -5.54 -1.45
CA GLN A 45 -5.05 -4.87 -1.81
C GLN A 45 -4.75 -5.11 -3.28
N VAL A 46 -4.10 -4.17 -3.97
CA VAL A 46 -3.60 -4.41 -5.33
C VAL A 46 -2.75 -5.68 -5.39
N VAL A 47 -1.76 -5.80 -4.49
CA VAL A 47 -0.94 -7.00 -4.32
C VAL A 47 -0.31 -7.04 -2.93
N SER A 48 -0.10 -8.25 -2.42
CA SER A 48 0.77 -8.50 -1.26
C SER A 48 2.02 -9.25 -1.71
N TRP A 49 3.19 -8.87 -1.22
CA TRP A 49 4.46 -9.58 -1.47
C TRP A 49 4.57 -10.88 -0.67
N ASN A 50 3.79 -11.02 0.41
CA ASN A 50 3.87 -12.14 1.33
C ASN A 50 2.87 -13.26 1.00
N PHE A 51 1.82 -12.94 0.24
CA PHE A 51 0.71 -13.86 -0.05
C PHE A 51 0.47 -13.97 -1.56
N PRO A 52 1.26 -14.78 -2.28
CA PRO A 52 1.08 -14.99 -3.70
C PRO A 52 -0.21 -15.75 -4.03
N THR A 53 -0.87 -15.33 -5.10
CA THR A 53 -2.03 -16.06 -5.64
C THR A 53 -1.53 -17.23 -6.50
N TYR A 54 -1.36 -18.41 -5.89
CA TYR A 54 -0.79 -19.58 -6.58
C TYR A 54 -1.55 -20.06 -7.83
N GLN A 55 -2.84 -19.71 -7.95
CA GLN A 55 -3.64 -20.00 -9.14
C GLN A 55 -3.31 -19.09 -10.34
N ASP A 56 -2.70 -17.93 -10.09
CA ASP A 56 -2.30 -16.97 -11.11
C ASP A 56 -1.02 -16.23 -10.70
N LEU A 57 0.09 -16.97 -10.70
CA LEU A 57 1.40 -16.43 -10.34
C LEU A 57 1.89 -15.36 -11.33
N GLY A 58 1.44 -15.43 -12.59
CA GLY A 58 1.78 -14.45 -13.62
C GLY A 58 1.17 -13.09 -13.30
N GLU A 59 -0.13 -13.04 -13.00
CA GLU A 59 -0.79 -11.81 -12.57
C GLU A 59 -0.24 -11.29 -11.25
N TRP A 60 0.03 -12.17 -10.27
CA TRP A 60 0.66 -11.76 -9.03
C TRP A 60 2.01 -11.08 -9.28
N HIS A 61 2.89 -11.70 -10.07
CA HIS A 61 4.21 -11.16 -10.39
C HIS A 61 4.11 -9.80 -11.08
N ARG A 62 3.23 -9.69 -12.08
CA ARG A 62 2.98 -8.45 -12.80
C ARG A 62 2.57 -7.31 -11.85
N ARG A 63 1.70 -7.56 -10.87
CA ARG A 63 1.31 -6.55 -9.88
C ARG A 63 2.42 -6.21 -8.90
N VAL A 64 3.28 -7.16 -8.56
CA VAL A 64 4.50 -6.87 -7.78
C VAL A 64 5.36 -5.87 -8.55
N GLU A 65 5.63 -6.12 -9.83
CA GLU A 65 6.41 -5.21 -10.69
C GLU A 65 5.74 -3.84 -10.85
N MET A 66 4.40 -3.77 -10.83
CA MET A 66 3.68 -2.50 -10.87
C MET A 66 4.05 -1.57 -9.71
N LEU A 67 4.26 -2.13 -8.51
CA LEU A 67 4.53 -1.38 -7.28
C LEU A 67 6.00 -1.38 -6.83
N ALA A 68 6.82 -2.30 -7.34
CA ALA A 68 8.22 -2.46 -6.97
C ALA A 68 9.20 -2.11 -8.11
N GLY A 69 8.68 -1.84 -9.31
CA GLY A 69 9.50 -1.69 -10.51
C GLY A 69 10.05 -3.03 -11.01
N ASP A 70 10.70 -3.00 -12.17
CA ASP A 70 11.46 -4.13 -12.71
C ASP A 70 12.71 -4.33 -11.85
N THR A 71 12.56 -5.01 -10.72
CA THR A 71 13.66 -5.27 -9.80
C THR A 71 14.32 -6.59 -10.17
N PRO A 72 15.61 -6.59 -10.56
CA PRO A 72 16.37 -7.83 -10.70
C PRO A 72 16.25 -8.65 -9.42
N ARG A 73 16.08 -9.97 -9.58
CA ARG A 73 15.87 -10.99 -8.53
C ARG A 73 16.88 -10.99 -7.36
N THR A 74 17.89 -10.13 -7.37
CA THR A 74 19.12 -10.23 -6.56
C THR A 74 19.43 -9.04 -5.65
N LYS A 75 18.62 -7.96 -5.62
CA LYS A 75 18.80 -6.84 -4.69
C LYS A 75 17.58 -6.71 -3.77
N GLU A 76 17.62 -7.44 -2.66
CA GLU A 76 16.51 -7.59 -1.71
C GLU A 76 16.39 -6.41 -0.72
N GLY A 77 15.16 -6.15 -0.26
CA GLY A 77 14.85 -5.33 0.92
C GLY A 77 14.53 -3.87 0.61
N ASP A 78 15.53 -3.01 0.68
CA ASP A 78 15.34 -1.56 0.76
C ASP A 78 14.86 -0.93 -0.55
N THR A 79 15.36 -1.42 -1.69
CA THR A 79 15.07 -0.81 -3.00
C THR A 79 13.60 -0.89 -3.39
N ARG A 80 12.88 -1.96 -2.99
CA ARG A 80 11.47 -2.12 -3.34
C ARG A 80 10.55 -1.23 -2.51
N THR A 81 10.87 -1.07 -1.22
CA THR A 81 10.14 -0.16 -0.33
C THR A 81 10.36 1.28 -0.75
N GLU A 82 11.61 1.67 -1.02
CA GLU A 82 11.94 2.99 -1.59
C GLU A 82 11.22 3.23 -2.92
N PHE A 83 11.18 2.22 -3.81
CA PHE A 83 10.49 2.34 -5.08
C PHE A 83 9.00 2.65 -4.90
N TYR A 84 8.32 1.93 -4.00
CA TYR A 84 6.91 2.16 -3.70
C TYR A 84 6.63 3.61 -3.29
N TYR A 85 7.44 4.14 -2.36
CA TYR A 85 7.31 5.52 -1.90
C TYR A 85 7.72 6.54 -2.97
N SER A 86 8.61 6.16 -3.89
CA SER A 86 9.01 7.00 -5.03
C SER A 86 8.07 6.95 -6.25
N LEU A 87 6.96 6.19 -6.20
CA LEU A 87 6.06 6.04 -7.34
C LEU A 87 5.58 7.41 -7.84
N PRO A 88 5.80 7.78 -9.11
CA PRO A 88 5.37 9.07 -9.62
C PRO A 88 3.84 9.08 -9.80
N LYS A 89 3.22 10.25 -9.62
CA LYS A 89 1.75 10.41 -9.74
C LYS A 89 1.15 9.77 -11.01
N PRO A 90 1.72 9.95 -12.23
CA PRO A 90 1.17 9.32 -13.43
C PRO A 90 1.16 7.78 -13.36
N ARG A 91 2.12 7.17 -12.64
CA ARG A 91 2.16 5.72 -12.43
C ARG A 91 1.08 5.28 -11.45
N ILE A 92 0.87 6.04 -10.38
CA ILE A 92 -0.22 5.78 -9.42
C ILE A 92 -1.57 5.88 -10.14
N ASP A 93 -1.79 6.90 -10.96
CA ASP A 93 -3.01 7.07 -11.76
C ASP A 93 -3.25 5.87 -12.70
N ALA A 94 -2.19 5.39 -13.36
CA ALA A 94 -2.28 4.21 -14.23
C ALA A 94 -2.64 2.94 -13.46
N ILE A 95 -2.00 2.70 -12.30
CA ILE A 95 -2.30 1.56 -11.43
C ILE A 95 -3.74 1.63 -10.93
N ALA A 96 -4.18 2.80 -10.49
CA ALA A 96 -5.54 3.03 -9.99
C ALA A 96 -6.58 2.73 -11.06
N SER A 97 -6.37 3.22 -12.28
CA SER A 97 -7.23 2.94 -13.44
C SER A 97 -7.29 1.45 -13.79
N GLU A 98 -6.13 0.78 -13.83
CA GLU A 98 -6.06 -0.64 -14.23
C GLU A 98 -6.67 -1.58 -13.18
N THR A 99 -6.50 -1.25 -11.90
CA THR A 99 -6.91 -2.11 -10.77
C THR A 99 -8.22 -1.67 -10.13
N ASN A 100 -8.79 -0.55 -10.56
CA ASN A 100 -9.89 0.17 -9.90
C ASN A 100 -9.59 0.52 -8.43
N ALA A 101 -8.33 0.74 -8.07
CA ALA A 101 -7.98 1.13 -6.71
C ALA A 101 -8.51 2.53 -6.38
N GLN A 102 -9.17 2.68 -5.23
CA GLN A 102 -9.78 3.96 -4.85
C GLN A 102 -8.95 4.73 -3.82
N TYR A 103 -8.05 4.05 -3.11
CA TYR A 103 -7.21 4.66 -2.09
C TYR A 103 -5.75 4.27 -2.23
N LEU A 104 -4.85 5.17 -1.80
CA LEU A 104 -3.41 4.95 -1.66
C LEU A 104 -3.00 5.22 -0.22
N VAL A 105 -2.17 4.36 0.37
CA VAL A 105 -1.52 4.60 1.67
C VAL A 105 -0.05 4.86 1.46
N SER A 106 0.44 6.07 1.73
CA SER A 106 1.85 6.40 1.51
C SER A 106 2.33 7.45 2.51
N ASP A 107 3.64 7.46 2.79
CA ASP A 107 4.30 8.56 3.50
C ASP A 107 4.71 9.71 2.56
N SER A 108 4.70 9.44 1.26
CA SER A 108 5.21 10.36 0.25
C SER A 108 4.17 11.40 -0.12
N PRO A 109 4.57 12.66 -0.31
CA PRO A 109 3.64 13.74 -0.57
C PRO A 109 3.14 13.71 -2.02
N TYR A 110 1.83 13.52 -2.19
CA TYR A 110 1.16 13.59 -3.49
C TYR A 110 0.05 14.65 -3.53
N LEU A 111 -0.25 15.12 -4.74
CA LEU A 111 -1.39 16.00 -5.03
C LEU A 111 -2.65 15.17 -5.26
N TYR A 112 -3.13 14.52 -4.20
CA TYR A 112 -4.44 13.87 -4.13
C TYR A 112 -5.19 14.36 -2.89
N PRO A 113 -6.53 14.32 -2.87
CA PRO A 113 -7.29 14.61 -1.66
C PRO A 113 -6.90 13.65 -0.53
N ILE A 114 -6.51 14.20 0.62
CA ILE A 114 -6.20 13.43 1.83
C ILE A 114 -7.52 13.06 2.52
N ALA A 115 -7.77 11.77 2.69
CA ALA A 115 -8.90 11.25 3.45
C ALA A 115 -8.58 11.09 4.94
N PHE A 116 -7.33 10.76 5.24
CA PHE A 116 -6.81 10.60 6.60
C PHE A 116 -5.31 10.83 6.62
N GLN A 117 -4.78 11.36 7.73
CA GLN A 117 -3.36 11.53 7.95
C GLN A 117 -3.02 11.33 9.42
N ILE A 118 -1.92 10.64 9.68
CA ILE A 118 -1.33 10.49 11.01
C ILE A 118 0.19 10.41 10.88
N GLY A 119 0.90 11.33 11.55
CA GLY A 119 2.32 11.57 11.26
C GLY A 119 2.54 11.87 9.78
N ASP A 120 3.50 11.17 9.17
CA ASP A 120 3.78 11.26 7.74
C ASP A 120 2.91 10.33 6.89
N THR A 121 2.26 9.34 7.49
CA THR A 121 1.38 8.41 6.76
C THR A 121 0.08 9.10 6.37
N ARG A 122 -0.26 9.01 5.08
CA ARG A 122 -1.48 9.58 4.49
C ARG A 122 -2.27 8.50 3.76
N VAL A 123 -3.59 8.64 3.83
CA VAL A 123 -4.54 7.91 3.01
C VAL A 123 -5.12 8.88 1.98
N TYR A 124 -4.80 8.66 0.72
CA TYR A 124 -5.22 9.50 -0.40
C TYR A 124 -6.42 8.89 -1.12
N LYS A 125 -7.35 9.73 -1.60
CA LYS A 125 -8.40 9.34 -2.55
C LYS A 125 -7.88 9.46 -3.97
N LEU A 126 -8.02 8.41 -4.77
CA LEU A 126 -7.52 8.37 -6.15
C LEU A 126 -8.58 8.77 -7.19
N HIS A 127 -9.86 8.65 -6.85
CA HIS A 127 -11.02 8.98 -7.68
C HIS A 127 -12.16 9.59 -6.84
#